data_AF-A0A950AXL5-F1
#
_entry.id   AF-A0A950AXL5-F1
#
_cell.length_a   1.000
_cell.length_b   1.000
_cell.length_c   1.000
_cell.angle_alpha   90.00
_cell.angle_beta   90.00
_cell.angle_gamma   90.00
#
_symmetry.space_group_name_H-M   'P 1'
#
loop_
_entity.id
_entity.type
_entity.pdbx_description
1 polymer ?
#
loop_
_entity_poly.entity_id
_entity_poly.type
_entity_poly.pdbx_seq_one_letter_code
_entity_poly.pdbx_strand_id
1 'polypeptide(L)'
;MTRKVDRLDRQLQEAIEANPAWRARDALLRGLPGLGPVASRTRLATLPELGTPGRGTVAALVGLAPRNCDSGTPRGRRTIAGGRSEARAVLDLAALLAVRLNPTLKSFSQRLRAAGKAAKVTLT
;
A
#
# COMPACT_ATOMS: atom_id res chain seq x y z
N MET A 1 6.41 -15.30 -23.15
CA MET A 1 6.58 -14.01 -22.43
C MET A 1 7.12 -14.17 -21.00
N THR A 2 6.93 -15.32 -20.35
CA THR A 2 7.32 -15.60 -18.95
C THR A 2 8.82 -15.44 -18.65
N ARG A 3 9.70 -15.96 -19.52
CA ARG A 3 11.17 -15.91 -19.34
C ARG A 3 11.76 -14.50 -19.14
N LYS A 4 11.13 -13.46 -19.70
CA LYS A 4 11.61 -12.07 -19.55
C LYS A 4 11.28 -11.51 -18.17
N VAL A 5 10.12 -11.86 -17.63
CA VAL A 5 9.67 -11.45 -16.29
C VAL A 5 10.54 -12.15 -15.24
N ASP A 6 10.75 -13.46 -15.38
CA ASP A 6 11.57 -14.24 -14.43
C ASP A 6 13.02 -13.71 -14.34
N ARG A 7 13.57 -13.26 -15.47
CA ARG A 7 14.91 -12.64 -15.52
C ARG A 7 14.93 -11.31 -14.76
N LEU A 8 13.96 -10.44 -15.00
CA LEU A 8 13.88 -9.14 -14.33
C LEU A 8 13.64 -9.30 -12.83
N ASP A 9 12.81 -10.27 -12.42
CA ASP A 9 12.58 -10.59 -11.01
C ASP A 9 13.86 -11.05 -10.30
N ARG A 10 14.70 -11.81 -11.00
CA ARG A 10 16.01 -12.22 -10.49
C ARG A 10 16.96 -11.03 -10.34
N GLN A 11 17.05 -10.18 -11.36
CA GLN A 11 17.88 -8.97 -11.31
C GLN A 11 17.45 -8.01 -10.19
N LEU A 12 16.13 -7.87 -9.97
CA LEU A 12 15.58 -7.10 -8.85
C LEU A 12 15.96 -7.72 -7.49
N GLN A 13 15.91 -9.04 -7.38
CA GLN A 13 16.32 -9.73 -6.17
C GLN A 13 17.81 -9.53 -5.87
N GLU A 14 18.67 -9.71 -6.87
CA GLU A 14 20.11 -9.51 -6.76
C GLU A 14 20.44 -8.06 -6.34
N ALA A 15 19.77 -7.07 -6.94
CA ALA A 15 19.95 -5.66 -6.59
C ALA A 15 19.52 -5.34 -5.14
N ILE A 16 18.43 -5.94 -4.66
CA ILE A 16 17.97 -5.79 -3.26
C ILE A 16 18.95 -6.46 -2.29
N GLU A 17 19.46 -7.63 -2.65
CA GLU A 17 20.44 -8.33 -1.82
C GLU A 17 21.76 -7.58 -1.77
N ALA A 18 22.21 -6.98 -2.87
CA ALA A 18 23.46 -6.21 -2.91
C ALA A 18 23.46 -4.97 -1.99
N ASN A 19 22.29 -4.44 -1.63
CA ASN A 19 22.17 -3.27 -0.75
C ASN A 19 21.64 -3.68 0.65
N PRO A 20 22.47 -3.64 1.71
CA PRO A 20 22.06 -4.03 3.06
C PRO A 20 20.83 -3.27 3.58
N ALA A 21 20.68 -1.99 3.24
CA ALA A 21 19.55 -1.18 3.67
C ALA A 21 18.25 -1.57 2.95
N TRP A 22 18.32 -2.00 1.69
CA TRP A 22 17.16 -2.52 0.96
C TRP A 22 16.79 -3.92 1.41
N ARG A 23 17.79 -4.79 1.64
CA ARG A 23 17.60 -6.13 2.19
C ARG A 23 16.88 -6.08 3.54
N ALA A 24 17.32 -5.21 4.45
CA ALA A 24 16.68 -5.05 5.76
C ALA A 24 15.23 -4.57 5.64
N ARG A 25 14.95 -3.57 4.79
CA ARG A 25 13.59 -3.08 4.54
C ARG A 25 12.71 -4.15 3.90
N ASP A 26 13.23 -4.87 2.92
CA ASP A 26 12.49 -5.95 2.25
C ASP A 26 12.13 -7.09 3.21
N ALA A 27 13.06 -7.50 4.07
CA ALA A 27 12.81 -8.51 5.10
C ALA A 27 11.73 -8.06 6.11
N LEU A 28 11.81 -6.81 6.58
CA LEU A 28 10.81 -6.24 7.48
C LEU A 28 9.42 -6.22 6.85
N LEU A 29 9.33 -5.86 5.56
CA LEU A 29 8.05 -5.82 4.85
C LEU A 29 7.47 -7.20 4.63
N ARG A 30 8.30 -8.18 4.24
CA ARG A 30 7.86 -9.57 4.04
C ARG A 30 7.42 -10.26 5.33
N GLY A 31 7.81 -9.75 6.50
CA GLY A 31 7.31 -10.21 7.79
C GLY A 31 5.85 -9.86 8.07
N LEU A 32 5.25 -8.94 7.31
CA LEU A 32 3.86 -8.54 7.49
C LEU A 32 2.91 -9.45 6.68
N PRO A 33 1.84 -10.00 7.30
CA PRO A 33 0.86 -10.79 6.58
C PRO A 33 0.25 -10.02 5.39
N GLY A 34 0.37 -10.57 4.19
CA GLY A 34 -0.15 -9.96 2.96
C GLY A 34 0.86 -9.14 2.15
N LEU A 35 2.09 -8.94 2.63
CA LEU A 35 3.17 -8.33 1.85
C LEU A 35 4.12 -9.40 1.28
N GLY A 36 3.93 -9.73 0.01
CA GLY A 36 4.82 -10.62 -0.74
C GLY A 36 5.99 -9.88 -1.41
N PRO A 37 6.88 -10.61 -2.12
CA PRO A 37 8.05 -10.03 -2.80
C PRO A 37 7.69 -8.90 -3.76
N VAL A 38 6.64 -9.07 -4.57
CA VAL A 38 6.16 -8.03 -5.49
C VAL A 38 5.75 -6.78 -4.73
N ALA A 39 4.96 -6.93 -3.66
CA ALA A 39 4.47 -5.79 -2.90
C ALA A 39 5.60 -5.02 -2.20
N SER A 40 6.57 -5.75 -1.66
CA SER A 40 7.77 -5.17 -1.05
C SER A 40 8.62 -4.41 -2.06
N ARG A 41 8.93 -5.03 -3.21
CA ARG A 41 9.72 -4.43 -4.30
C ARG A 41 9.06 -3.20 -4.89
N THR A 42 7.77 -3.29 -5.21
CA THR A 42 7.03 -2.14 -5.75
C THR A 42 7.00 -1.01 -4.74
N ARG A 43 6.82 -1.29 -3.44
CA ARG A 43 6.91 -0.25 -2.41
C ARG A 43 8.30 0.36 -2.33
N LEU A 44 9.38 -0.43 -2.37
CA LEU A 44 10.75 0.09 -2.33
C LEU A 44 11.04 1.02 -3.53
N ALA A 45 10.50 0.70 -4.71
CA ALA A 45 10.67 1.51 -5.91
C ALA A 45 9.77 2.76 -5.92
N THR A 46 8.51 2.61 -5.52
CA THR A 46 7.47 3.65 -5.66
C THR A 46 7.29 4.51 -4.41
N LEU A 47 7.82 4.10 -3.26
CA LEU A 47 7.65 4.80 -1.98
C LEU A 47 8.89 4.64 -1.07
N PRO A 48 10.08 5.08 -1.53
CA PRO A 48 11.33 4.98 -0.78
C PRO A 48 11.33 5.83 0.51
N GLU A 49 10.48 6.85 0.58
CA GLU A 49 10.39 7.76 1.73
C GLU A 49 9.71 7.11 2.93
N LEU A 50 9.07 5.94 2.77
CA LEU A 50 8.27 5.37 3.84
C LEU A 50 9.11 5.02 5.08
N GLY A 51 8.79 5.68 6.19
CA GLY A 51 9.53 5.62 7.45
C GLY A 51 10.12 6.96 7.88
N THR A 52 10.18 7.96 6.98
CA THR A 52 10.66 9.31 7.32
C THR A 52 9.55 10.36 7.45
N PRO A 53 8.57 10.50 6.54
CA PRO A 53 7.53 11.51 6.70
C PRO A 53 6.36 10.97 7.55
N GLY A 54 5.59 11.90 8.12
CA GLY A 54 4.42 11.55 8.92
C GLY A 54 3.34 10.81 8.12
N ARG A 55 2.48 10.06 8.83
CA ARG A 55 1.41 9.22 8.24
C ARG A 55 0.52 9.95 7.22
N GLY A 56 0.23 11.23 7.46
CA GLY A 56 -0.61 12.04 6.57
C GLY A 56 0.07 12.34 5.24
N THR A 57 1.37 12.65 5.26
CA THR A 57 2.17 12.88 4.05
C THR A 57 2.29 11.60 3.23
N VAL A 58 2.53 10.46 3.88
CA VAL A 58 2.52 9.16 3.20
C VAL A 58 1.17 8.88 2.55
N ALA A 59 0.07 9.07 3.30
CA ALA A 59 -1.28 8.88 2.77
C ALA A 59 -1.57 9.81 1.57
N ALA A 60 -1.06 11.05 1.59
CA ALA A 60 -1.19 11.98 0.48
C ALA A 60 -0.35 11.55 -0.74
N LEU A 61 0.90 11.13 -0.52
CA LEU A 61 1.82 10.65 -1.57
C LEU A 61 1.25 9.43 -2.30
N VAL A 62 0.67 8.50 -1.55
CA VAL A 62 0.05 7.28 -2.11
C VAL A 62 -1.33 7.56 -2.71
N GLY A 63 -1.97 8.69 -2.36
CA GLY A 63 -3.33 9.00 -2.82
C GLY A 63 -4.41 8.24 -2.06
N LEU A 64 -4.19 8.01 -0.76
CA LEU A 64 -5.16 7.49 0.21
C LEU A 64 -5.85 8.61 1.01
N ALA A 65 -5.24 9.79 1.11
CA ALA A 65 -5.82 10.92 1.83
C ALA A 65 -7.00 11.53 1.04
N PRO A 66 -8.21 11.59 1.62
CA PRO A 66 -9.33 12.30 0.99
C PRO A 66 -9.00 13.78 0.84
N ARG A 67 -9.23 14.34 -0.35
CA ARG A 67 -9.08 15.78 -0.58
C ARG A 67 -10.36 16.51 -0.22
N ASN A 68 -10.20 17.69 0.37
CA ASN A 68 -11.31 18.61 0.60
C ASN A 68 -11.75 19.18 -0.75
N CYS A 69 -13.03 19.05 -1.08
CA CYS A 69 -13.65 19.65 -2.27
C CYS A 69 -14.47 20.88 -1.83
N ASP A 70 -13.83 21.76 -1.07
CA ASP A 70 -14.50 22.88 -0.39
C ASP A 70 -14.29 24.22 -1.13
N SER A 71 -13.74 24.19 -2.35
CA SER A 71 -13.58 25.38 -3.19
C SER A 71 -14.91 25.69 -3.90
N GLY A 72 -15.63 26.71 -3.42
CA GLY A 72 -16.91 27.17 -3.96
C GLY A 72 -18.09 26.89 -3.03
N THR A 73 -19.31 27.05 -3.56
CA THR A 73 -20.58 26.93 -2.81
C THR A 73 -20.98 25.50 -2.42
N PRO A 74 -20.76 24.45 -3.24
CA PRO A 74 -21.12 23.09 -2.85
C PRO A 74 -20.03 22.45 -1.97
N ARG A 75 -20.42 21.93 -0.81
CA ARG A 75 -19.58 20.99 -0.03
C ARG A 75 -19.81 19.57 -0.53
N GLY A 76 -18.98 19.15 -1.48
CA GLY A 76 -19.05 17.82 -2.09
C GLY A 76 -18.57 16.69 -1.16
N ARG A 77 -18.85 15.44 -1.56
CA ARG A 77 -18.30 14.26 -0.88
C ARG A 77 -16.78 14.22 -1.05
N ARG A 78 -16.04 14.10 0.06
CA ARG A 78 -14.58 13.96 0.03
C ARG A 78 -14.17 12.66 -0.65
N THR A 79 -13.28 12.76 -1.63
CA THR A 79 -12.76 11.62 -2.40
C THR A 79 -11.25 11.63 -2.45
N ILE A 80 -10.65 10.45 -2.59
CA ILE A 80 -9.22 10.32 -2.87
C ILE A 80 -8.94 10.72 -4.33
N ALA A 81 -7.88 11.47 -4.56
CA ALA A 81 -7.46 11.90 -5.90
C ALA A 81 -5.94 12.10 -5.97
N GLY A 82 -5.35 11.80 -7.13
CA GLY A 82 -3.90 11.89 -7.36
C GLY A 82 -3.11 10.80 -6.61
N GLY A 83 -1.84 11.11 -6.32
CA GLY A 83 -0.89 10.22 -5.66
C GLY A 83 -0.27 9.17 -6.60
N ARG A 84 0.59 8.33 -6.03
CA ARG A 84 1.28 7.22 -6.72
C ARG A 84 0.32 6.03 -6.82
N SER A 85 -0.44 5.97 -7.91
CA SER A 85 -1.49 4.96 -8.14
C SER A 85 -0.99 3.52 -8.07
N GLU A 86 0.24 3.27 -8.52
CA GLU A 86 0.92 1.96 -8.47
C GLU A 86 1.15 1.52 -7.01
N ALA A 87 1.65 2.44 -6.17
CA ALA A 87 1.83 2.19 -4.74
C ALA A 87 0.48 1.87 -4.07
N ARG A 88 -0.57 2.63 -4.41
CA ARG A 88 -1.92 2.39 -3.89
C ARG A 88 -2.45 1.02 -4.30
N ALA A 89 -2.31 0.63 -5.57
CA ALA A 89 -2.82 -0.66 -6.06
C ALA A 89 -2.19 -1.84 -5.30
N VAL A 90 -0.88 -1.77 -5.06
CA VAL A 90 -0.17 -2.78 -4.28
C VAL A 90 -0.60 -2.79 -2.82
N LEU A 91 -0.78 -1.61 -2.20
CA LEU A 91 -1.25 -1.54 -0.82
C LEU A 91 -2.69 -2.00 -0.65
N ASP A 92 -3.58 -1.74 -1.61
CA ASP A 92 -4.96 -2.24 -1.60
C ASP A 92 -4.97 -3.78 -1.61
N LEU A 93 -4.13 -4.41 -2.46
CA LEU A 93 -3.98 -5.87 -2.50
C LEU A 93 -3.37 -6.41 -1.21
N ALA A 94 -2.35 -5.74 -0.68
CA ALA A 94 -1.75 -6.11 0.59
C ALA A 94 -2.76 -6.02 1.74
N ALA A 95 -3.56 -4.97 1.80
CA ALA A 95 -4.60 -4.78 2.81
C ALA A 95 -5.69 -5.86 2.70
N LEU A 96 -6.10 -6.23 1.48
CA LEU A 96 -7.02 -7.34 1.24
C LEU A 96 -6.49 -8.65 1.81
N LEU A 97 -5.22 -8.98 1.56
CA LEU A 97 -4.60 -10.19 2.08
C LEU A 97 -4.39 -10.11 3.60
N ALA A 98 -3.99 -8.95 4.11
CA ALA A 98 -3.81 -8.74 5.54
C ALA A 98 -5.12 -8.93 6.31
N VAL A 99 -6.24 -8.41 5.80
CA VAL A 99 -7.58 -8.64 6.39
C VAL A 99 -8.00 -10.12 6.33
N ARG A 100 -7.53 -10.89 5.35
CA ARG A 100 -7.83 -12.34 5.26
C ARG A 100 -6.97 -13.16 6.22
N LEU A 101 -5.68 -12.84 6.33
CA LEU A 101 -4.68 -13.63 7.04
C LEU A 101 -4.52 -13.22 8.51
N ASN A 102 -4.86 -11.98 8.86
CA ASN A 102 -4.71 -11.45 10.22
C ASN A 102 -6.08 -11.31 10.91
N PRO A 103 -6.38 -12.10 11.96
CA PRO A 103 -7.66 -12.05 12.67
C PRO A 103 -8.01 -10.67 13.25
N THR A 104 -7.02 -9.90 13.70
CA THR A 104 -7.21 -8.55 14.25
C THR A 104 -7.66 -7.57 13.16
N LEU A 105 -7.06 -7.64 11.98
CA LEU A 105 -7.47 -6.80 10.85
C LEU A 105 -8.82 -7.25 10.28
N LYS A 106 -9.10 -8.56 10.33
CA LYS A 106 -10.40 -9.11 9.97
C LYS A 106 -11.53 -8.55 10.84
N SER A 107 -11.37 -8.60 12.16
CA SER A 107 -12.38 -8.09 13.09
C SER A 107 -12.56 -6.58 12.96
N PHE A 108 -11.47 -5.84 12.76
CA PHE A 108 -11.51 -4.40 12.48
C PHE A 108 -12.31 -4.07 11.21
N SER A 109 -12.00 -4.75 10.10
CA SER A 109 -12.71 -4.57 8.82
C SER A 109 -14.20 -4.93 8.96
N GLN A 110 -14.52 -6.03 9.64
CA GLN A 110 -15.91 -6.45 9.89
C GLN A 110 -16.69 -5.39 10.70
N ARG A 111 -16.08 -4.82 11.74
CA ARG A 111 -16.69 -3.75 12.54
C ARG A 111 -17.01 -2.51 11.70
N LEU A 112 -16.10 -2.11 10.80
CA LEU A 112 -16.35 -0.99 9.89
C LEU A 112 -17.50 -1.28 8.92
N ARG A 113 -17.58 -2.52 8.39
CA ARG A 113 -18.69 -2.93 7.52
C ARG A 113 -20.03 -2.95 8.27
N ALA A 114 -20.04 -3.43 9.51
CA ALA A 114 -21.23 -3.42 10.37
C ALA A 114 -21.72 -1.98 10.63
N ALA A 115 -20.81 -1.01 10.69
CA ALA A 115 -21.12 0.42 10.76
C ALA A 115 -21.56 1.05 9.40
N GLY A 116 -21.86 0.24 8.38
CA GLY A 116 -22.35 0.69 7.08
C GLY A 116 -21.27 1.27 6.16
N LYS A 117 -19.98 1.10 6.46
CA LYS A 117 -18.89 1.56 5.58
C LYS A 117 -18.78 0.66 4.35
N ALA A 118 -18.61 1.28 3.18
CA ALA A 118 -18.37 0.56 1.94
C ALA A 118 -17.09 -0.30 2.01
N ALA A 119 -17.09 -1.47 1.37
CA ALA A 119 -15.99 -2.44 1.46
C ALA A 119 -14.61 -1.83 1.15
N LYS A 120 -14.53 -0.95 0.14
CA LYS A 120 -13.28 -0.25 -0.21
C LYS A 120 -12.78 0.67 0.92
N VAL A 121 -13.69 1.36 1.61
CA VAL A 121 -13.38 2.22 2.77
C VAL A 121 -12.98 1.41 4.00
N THR A 122 -13.25 0.10 4.02
CA THR A 122 -12.77 -0.76 5.12
C THR A 122 -11.33 -1.23 4.92
N LEU A 123 -10.75 -0.95 3.75
CA LEU A 123 -9.37 -1.30 3.37
C LEU A 123 -8.48 -0.07 3.24
N THR A 124 -9.07 1.12 3.16
CA THR A 124 -8.41 2.42 2.95
C THR A 124 -8.87 3.42 4.00
#